data_AF-A0A7J7HTU6-F1
#
_entry.id   AF-A0A7J7HTU6-F1
#
_cell.length_a   1.000
_cell.length_b   1.000
_cell.length_c   1.000
_cell.angle_alpha   90.00
_cell.angle_beta   90.00
_cell.angle_gamma   90.00
#
_symmetry.space_group_name_H-M   'P 1'
#
loop_
_entity.id
_entity.type
_entity.pdbx_description
1 polymer ?
#
loop_
_entity_poly.entity_id
_entity_poly.type
_entity_poly.pdbx_seq_one_letter_code
_entity_poly.pdbx_strand_id
1 'polypeptide(L)'
;MAAIEQMPLMKSVVYESLRIEPPISLQYGRAKRDLVIESHDAAFDVKEGELLFGFQPFATKDPKIFERSEEFVADKFVGEEGERLLRHVLWSNGPDTESPTVGNKQCAWKDFVVLVSRLLVVELFRRYNSFEIEVSQSPLGAKVIVTSLKRARRPTIKTVDCQDNRQVRRPMRWATGGGGLSRRPTESG
;
A
#
# COMPACT_ATOMS: atom_id res chain seq x y z
N MET A 1 7.25 -4.67 6.71
CA MET A 1 6.38 -4.43 5.53
C MET A 1 5.66 -5.67 5.01
N ALA A 2 6.15 -6.90 5.26
CA ALA A 2 5.55 -8.14 4.73
C ALA A 2 4.02 -8.27 4.90
N ALA A 3 3.44 -7.78 6.00
CA ALA A 3 1.99 -7.84 6.22
C ALA A 3 1.18 -7.04 5.18
N ILE A 4 1.68 -5.88 4.73
CA ILE A 4 1.00 -5.02 3.73
C ILE A 4 1.02 -5.69 2.36
N GLU A 5 2.07 -6.44 2.04
CA GLU A 5 2.18 -7.15 0.76
C GLU A 5 1.17 -8.30 0.64
N GLN A 6 0.68 -8.83 1.76
CA GLN A 6 -0.36 -9.86 1.82
C GLN A 6 -1.79 -9.27 1.74
N MET A 7 -1.94 -7.99 1.39
CA MET A 7 -3.24 -7.33 1.26
C MET A 7 -3.50 -6.90 -0.20
N PRO A 8 -3.73 -7.84 -1.13
CA PRO A 8 -3.79 -7.54 -2.56
C PRO A 8 -4.90 -6.55 -2.93
N LEU A 9 -6.10 -6.70 -2.36
CA LEU A 9 -7.20 -5.77 -2.62
C LEU A 9 -6.88 -4.33 -2.14
N MET A 10 -6.23 -4.19 -0.98
CA MET A 10 -5.82 -2.88 -0.46
C MET A 10 -4.77 -2.23 -1.39
N LYS A 11 -3.80 -3.00 -1.87
CA LYS A 11 -2.82 -2.50 -2.87
C LYS A 11 -3.54 -2.03 -4.14
N SER A 12 -4.46 -2.84 -4.65
CA SER A 12 -5.24 -2.53 -5.85
C SER A 12 -6.08 -1.27 -5.68
N VAL A 13 -6.77 -1.08 -4.55
CA VAL A 13 -7.55 0.13 -4.26
C VAL A 13 -6.70 1.39 -4.32
N VAL A 14 -5.49 1.37 -3.75
CA VAL A 14 -4.57 2.52 -3.81
C VAL A 14 -4.17 2.84 -5.24
N TYR A 15 -3.84 1.82 -6.05
CA TYR A 15 -3.50 2.02 -7.45
C TYR A 15 -4.68 2.47 -8.30
N GLU A 16 -5.88 1.97 -8.04
CA GLU A 16 -7.08 2.39 -8.74
C GLU A 16 -7.44 3.85 -8.44
N SER A 17 -7.26 4.30 -7.20
CA SER A 17 -7.39 5.72 -6.86
C SER A 17 -6.39 6.59 -7.63
N LEU A 18 -5.12 6.17 -7.71
CA LEU A 18 -4.07 6.90 -8.43
C LEU A 18 -4.26 6.87 -9.96
N ARG A 19 -4.86 5.81 -10.50
CA ARG A 19 -5.18 5.67 -11.93
C ARG A 19 -6.35 6.57 -12.31
N ILE A 20 -7.47 6.47 -11.58
CA ILE A 20 -8.72 7.12 -11.98
C ILE A 20 -8.69 8.63 -11.74
N GLU A 21 -7.97 9.08 -10.73
CA GLU A 21 -7.84 10.49 -10.38
C GLU A 21 -6.38 10.81 -10.03
N PRO A 22 -5.50 10.96 -11.04
CA PRO A 22 -4.12 11.30 -10.77
C PRO A 22 -4.01 12.67 -10.08
N PRO A 23 -3.33 12.76 -8.91
CA PRO A 23 -3.32 14.00 -8.11
C PRO A 23 -2.75 15.21 -8.84
N ILE A 24 -1.81 14.99 -9.77
CA ILE A 24 -1.23 16.01 -10.64
C ILE A 24 -1.55 15.63 -12.10
N SER A 25 -2.48 16.36 -12.70
CA SER A 25 -3.04 16.00 -14.01
C SER A 25 -2.21 16.49 -15.20
N LEU A 26 -1.30 17.44 -14.98
CA LEU A 26 -0.59 18.16 -16.06
C LEU A 26 0.87 17.75 -16.10
N GLN A 27 1.34 17.27 -17.24
CA GLN A 27 2.76 17.04 -17.51
C GLN A 27 3.19 17.78 -18.77
N TYR A 28 4.43 18.25 -18.76
CA TYR A 28 5.02 19.02 -19.84
C TYR A 28 6.40 18.48 -20.19
N GLY A 29 6.74 18.56 -21.47
CA GLY A 29 8.07 18.24 -21.97
C GLY A 29 8.37 19.07 -23.20
N ARG A 30 9.60 19.57 -23.34
CA ARG A 30 10.03 20.25 -24.57
C ARG A 30 10.82 19.28 -25.42
N ALA A 31 10.47 19.15 -26.70
CA ALA A 31 11.19 18.31 -27.63
C ALA A 31 12.65 18.81 -27.75
N LYS A 32 13.62 17.92 -27.54
CA LYS A 32 15.06 18.22 -27.63
C LYS A 32 15.66 17.97 -29.02
N ARG A 33 14.86 17.41 -29.92
CA ARG A 33 15.15 17.07 -31.31
C ARG A 33 13.82 16.84 -32.00
N ASP A 34 13.84 16.71 -33.33
CA ASP A 34 12.67 16.23 -34.08
C ASP A 34 12.28 14.81 -33.61
N LEU A 35 10.98 14.59 -33.41
CA LEU A 35 10.39 13.35 -32.92
C LEU A 35 9.19 12.98 -33.79
N VAL A 36 8.89 11.68 -33.87
CA VAL A 36 7.59 11.17 -34.32
C VAL A 36 6.88 10.64 -33.09
N ILE A 37 5.69 11.16 -32.77
CA ILE A 37 4.86 10.69 -31.66
C ILE A 37 3.69 9.88 -32.23
N GLU A 38 3.57 8.64 -31.78
CA GLU A 38 2.50 7.73 -32.19
C GLU A 38 1.33 7.79 -31.20
N SER A 39 0.13 7.81 -31.76
CA SER A 39 -1.14 7.56 -31.08
C SER A 39 -1.67 6.19 -31.52
N HIS A 40 -2.86 5.82 -31.05
CA HIS A 40 -3.44 4.52 -31.43
C HIS A 40 -3.68 4.33 -32.93
N ASP A 41 -3.98 5.41 -33.67
CA ASP A 41 -4.47 5.33 -35.05
C ASP A 41 -3.66 6.20 -36.03
N ALA A 42 -2.68 6.96 -35.54
CA ALA A 42 -1.90 7.92 -36.34
C ALA A 42 -0.55 8.25 -35.69
N ALA A 43 0.36 8.80 -36.48
CA ALA A 43 1.66 9.33 -36.04
C ALA A 43 1.80 10.81 -36.42
N PHE A 44 2.49 11.58 -35.59
CA PHE A 44 2.64 13.03 -35.74
C PHE A 44 4.12 13.44 -35.65
N ASP A 45 4.58 14.22 -36.63
CA ASP A 45 5.88 14.87 -36.56
C ASP A 45 5.85 16.04 -35.57
N VAL A 46 6.82 16.07 -34.66
CA VAL A 46 7.04 17.11 -33.66
C VAL A 46 8.44 17.68 -33.88
N LYS A 47 8.55 18.99 -33.97
CA LYS A 47 9.84 19.67 -34.21
C LYS A 47 10.60 19.95 -32.91
N GLU A 48 11.92 20.00 -33.02
CA GLU A 48 12.77 20.46 -31.91
C GLU A 48 12.28 21.81 -31.36
N GLY A 49 12.20 21.91 -30.03
CA GLY A 49 11.78 23.11 -29.34
C GLY A 49 10.28 23.22 -29.08
N GLU A 50 9.44 22.40 -29.73
CA GLU A 50 8.00 22.37 -29.48
C GLU A 50 7.67 21.89 -28.05
N LEU A 51 6.63 22.47 -27.47
CA LEU A 51 6.16 22.13 -26.12
C LEU A 51 5.07 21.08 -26.21
N LEU A 52 5.36 19.91 -25.64
CA LEU A 52 4.41 18.82 -25.46
C LEU A 52 3.68 18.98 -24.14
N PHE A 53 2.39 18.65 -24.17
CA PHE A 53 1.51 18.67 -23.01
C PHE A 53 0.74 17.34 -22.94
N GLY A 54 0.71 16.75 -21.75
CA GLY A 54 -0.11 15.59 -21.45
C GLY A 54 -1.12 15.91 -20.35
N PHE A 55 -2.39 15.64 -20.63
CA PHE A 55 -3.45 15.63 -19.63
C PHE A 55 -3.64 14.19 -19.12
N GLN A 56 -3.00 13.87 -17.99
CA GLN A 56 -2.87 12.51 -17.49
C GLN A 56 -4.17 11.72 -17.33
N PRO A 57 -5.28 12.30 -16.83
CA PRO A 57 -6.52 11.55 -16.63
C PRO A 57 -7.04 10.89 -17.92
N PHE A 58 -6.78 11.47 -19.10
CA PHE A 58 -7.18 10.86 -20.37
C PHE A 58 -6.31 9.65 -20.72
N ALA A 59 -5.01 9.70 -20.41
CA ALA A 59 -4.10 8.57 -20.63
C ALA A 59 -4.37 7.41 -19.66
N THR A 60 -4.61 7.70 -18.38
CA THR A 60 -4.86 6.66 -17.35
C THR A 60 -6.31 6.14 -17.36
N LYS A 61 -7.19 6.75 -18.15
CA LYS A 61 -8.56 6.27 -18.43
C LYS A 61 -8.78 5.93 -19.90
N ASP A 62 -7.71 5.62 -20.62
CA ASP A 62 -7.80 5.22 -22.01
C ASP A 62 -8.57 3.88 -22.15
N PRO A 63 -9.72 3.84 -22.86
CA PRO A 63 -10.51 2.63 -23.02
C PRO A 63 -9.85 1.57 -23.92
N LYS A 64 -8.82 1.93 -24.71
CA LYS A 64 -8.01 0.96 -25.47
C LYS A 64 -6.99 0.23 -24.59
N ILE A 65 -6.74 0.75 -23.37
CA ILE A 65 -5.80 0.16 -22.40
C ILE A 65 -6.56 -0.48 -21.22
N PHE A 66 -7.57 0.21 -20.69
CA PHE A 66 -8.31 -0.23 -19.51
C PHE A 66 -9.76 -0.54 -19.87
N GLU A 67 -10.22 -1.76 -19.56
CA GLU A 67 -11.66 -2.04 -19.52
C GLU A 67 -12.34 -1.24 -18.40
N ARG A 68 -13.59 -0.81 -18.65
CA ARG A 68 -14.36 0.05 -17.74
C ARG A 68 -13.52 1.24 -17.26
N SER A 69 -12.87 1.93 -18.21
CA SER A 69 -11.81 2.90 -17.92
C SER A 69 -12.25 4.10 -17.07
N GLU A 70 -13.53 4.47 -17.18
CA GLU A 70 -14.14 5.58 -16.41
C GLU A 70 -14.67 5.16 -15.03
N GLU A 71 -14.70 3.86 -14.72
CA GLU A 71 -15.23 3.35 -13.46
C GLU A 71 -14.12 3.06 -12.45
N PHE A 72 -14.44 3.26 -11.16
CA PHE A 72 -13.58 2.81 -10.07
C PHE A 72 -13.79 1.32 -9.83
N VAL A 73 -12.79 0.50 -10.16
CA VAL A 73 -12.82 -0.95 -9.99
C VAL A 73 -11.78 -1.37 -8.94
N ALA A 74 -12.23 -1.61 -7.72
CA ALA A 74 -11.38 -1.79 -6.54
C ALA A 74 -10.31 -2.90 -6.69
N ASP A 75 -10.64 -3.96 -7.41
CA ASP A 75 -9.81 -5.14 -7.65
C ASP A 75 -9.11 -5.16 -9.02
N LYS A 76 -9.09 -4.04 -9.76
CA LYS A 76 -8.49 -3.94 -11.11
C LYS A 76 -7.04 -4.44 -11.19
N PHE A 77 -6.26 -4.28 -10.13
CA PHE A 77 -4.84 -4.65 -10.08
C PHE A 77 -4.58 -5.88 -9.20
N VAL A 78 -5.60 -6.71 -8.93
CA VAL A 78 -5.41 -7.97 -8.20
C VAL A 78 -5.01 -9.09 -9.16
N GLY A 79 -3.99 -9.87 -8.78
CA GLY A 79 -3.49 -10.99 -9.57
C GLY A 79 -2.54 -10.56 -10.69
N GLU A 80 -1.92 -11.54 -11.35
CA GLU A 80 -0.82 -11.30 -12.30
C GLU A 80 -1.23 -10.42 -13.48
N GLU A 81 -2.40 -10.66 -14.08
CA GLU A 81 -2.89 -9.85 -15.20
C GLU A 81 -3.20 -8.42 -14.78
N GLY A 82 -3.76 -8.22 -13.57
CA GLY A 82 -3.99 -6.91 -13.01
C GLY A 82 -2.67 -6.17 -12.74
N GLU A 83 -1.69 -6.82 -12.14
CA GLU A 83 -0.38 -6.23 -11.86
C GLU A 83 0.37 -5.82 -13.13
N ARG A 84 0.19 -6.52 -14.26
CA ARG A 84 0.75 -6.11 -15.56
C ARG A 84 0.25 -4.76 -16.04
N LEU A 85 -0.95 -4.33 -15.63
CA LEU A 85 -1.52 -3.03 -15.98
C LEU A 85 -0.87 -1.87 -15.22
N LEU A 86 -0.08 -2.13 -14.16
CA LEU A 86 0.61 -1.08 -13.40
C LEU A 86 1.60 -0.27 -14.25
N ARG A 87 2.08 -0.82 -15.36
CA ARG A 87 2.89 -0.08 -16.34
C ARG A 87 2.16 1.11 -16.98
N HIS A 88 0.81 1.10 -16.94
CA HIS A 88 -0.05 2.17 -17.46
C HIS A 88 -0.58 3.10 -16.37
N VAL A 89 -0.14 2.93 -15.11
CA VAL A 89 -0.44 3.87 -14.02
C VAL A 89 0.71 4.90 -13.95
N LEU A 90 0.39 6.18 -14.20
CA LEU A 90 1.39 7.21 -14.52
C LEU A 90 1.48 8.36 -13.49
N TRP A 91 0.80 8.23 -12.35
CA TRP A 91 0.69 9.27 -11.30
C TRP A 91 2.03 9.89 -10.89
N SER A 92 3.11 9.10 -10.97
CA SER A 92 4.46 9.47 -10.55
C SER A 92 5.29 10.18 -11.63
N ASN A 93 4.68 10.56 -12.77
CA ASN A 93 5.38 11.04 -13.97
C ASN A 93 6.28 9.96 -14.62
N GLY A 94 5.82 8.72 -14.58
CA GLY A 94 6.45 7.54 -15.16
C GLY A 94 5.63 6.28 -14.82
N PRO A 95 5.84 5.15 -15.52
CA PRO A 95 5.20 3.87 -15.20
C PRO A 95 5.43 3.46 -13.74
N ASP A 96 4.40 2.99 -13.05
CA ASP A 96 4.54 2.59 -11.64
C ASP A 96 5.50 1.41 -11.43
N THR A 97 5.69 0.58 -12.48
CA THR A 97 6.67 -0.53 -12.51
C THR A 97 8.12 -0.06 -12.61
N GLU A 98 8.37 1.21 -12.91
CA GLU A 98 9.73 1.78 -12.98
C GLU A 98 10.14 2.44 -11.66
N SER A 99 11.45 2.65 -11.47
CA SER A 99 11.99 3.31 -10.28
C SER A 99 12.48 4.72 -10.58
N PRO A 100 12.27 5.69 -9.66
CA PRO A 100 12.87 7.01 -9.80
C PRO A 100 14.39 6.90 -9.70
N THR A 101 15.10 7.63 -10.56
CA THR A 101 16.57 7.66 -10.59
C THR A 101 17.05 9.09 -10.76
N VAL A 102 18.34 9.32 -10.51
CA VAL A 102 18.97 10.63 -10.79
C VAL A 102 18.95 11.01 -12.27
N GLY A 103 18.73 10.04 -13.18
CA GLY A 103 18.69 10.23 -14.62
C GLY A 103 17.29 10.48 -15.20
N ASN A 104 16.24 10.35 -14.40
CA ASN A 104 14.86 10.57 -14.85
C ASN A 104 14.15 11.65 -14.02
N LYS A 105 12.91 11.97 -14.43
CA LYS A 105 12.07 13.00 -13.77
C LYS A 105 10.84 12.38 -13.11
N GLN A 106 10.91 11.10 -12.77
CA GLN A 106 9.87 10.43 -12.00
C GLN A 106 9.89 10.96 -10.55
N CYS A 107 8.76 10.90 -9.87
CA CYS A 107 8.63 11.34 -8.48
C CYS A 107 9.65 10.62 -7.58
N ALA A 108 10.58 11.36 -7.00
CA ALA A 108 11.60 10.82 -6.08
C ALA A 108 11.01 10.12 -4.86
N TRP A 109 9.75 10.43 -4.52
CA TRP A 109 9.02 9.88 -3.38
C TRP A 109 7.97 8.83 -3.80
N LYS A 110 8.10 8.23 -5.00
CA LYS A 110 7.15 7.24 -5.54
C LYS A 110 6.72 6.21 -4.49
N ASP A 111 7.68 5.46 -3.97
CA ASP A 111 7.41 4.36 -3.03
C ASP A 111 6.90 4.86 -1.68
N PHE A 112 7.32 6.05 -1.26
CA PHE A 112 6.83 6.66 -0.02
C PHE A 112 5.36 7.05 -0.11
N VAL A 113 4.93 7.68 -1.21
CA VAL A 113 3.51 8.05 -1.44
C VAL A 113 2.63 6.81 -1.49
N VAL A 114 3.08 5.76 -2.21
CA VAL A 114 2.36 4.48 -2.25
C VAL A 114 2.27 3.87 -0.85
N LEU A 115 3.36 3.88 -0.08
CA LEU A 115 3.39 3.37 1.30
C LEU A 115 2.40 4.12 2.20
N VAL A 116 2.44 5.46 2.25
CA VAL A 116 1.55 6.23 3.15
C VAL A 116 0.08 6.14 2.73
N SER A 117 -0.20 6.03 1.42
CA SER A 117 -1.56 5.79 0.91
C SER A 117 -2.09 4.43 1.37
N ARG A 118 -1.26 3.38 1.29
CA ARG A 118 -1.60 2.05 1.81
C ARG A 118 -1.83 2.09 3.32
N LEU A 119 -0.96 2.78 4.08
CA LEU A 119 -1.11 2.94 5.53
C LEU A 119 -2.39 3.68 5.92
N LEU A 120 -2.81 4.69 5.15
CA LEU A 120 -4.07 5.40 5.36
C LEU A 120 -5.26 4.44 5.28
N VAL A 121 -5.34 3.64 4.20
CA VAL A 121 -6.42 2.65 4.01
C VAL A 121 -6.40 1.61 5.13
N VAL A 122 -5.22 1.11 5.48
CA VAL A 122 -5.05 0.13 6.57
C VAL A 122 -5.50 0.72 7.90
N GLU A 123 -5.05 1.91 8.29
CA GLU A 123 -5.44 2.52 9.58
C GLU A 123 -6.93 2.84 9.66
N LEU A 124 -7.55 3.21 8.53
CA LEU A 124 -8.98 3.43 8.44
C LEU A 124 -9.76 2.13 8.73
N PHE A 125 -9.46 1.05 8.00
CA PHE A 125 -10.19 -0.21 8.14
C PHE A 125 -9.77 -1.08 9.34
N ARG A 126 -8.61 -0.80 9.94
CA ARG A 126 -8.26 -1.34 11.27
C ARG A 126 -9.16 -0.80 12.37
N ARG A 127 -9.70 0.41 12.22
CA ARG A 127 -10.52 1.10 13.23
C ARG A 127 -12.00 1.06 12.93
N TYR A 128 -12.38 1.05 11.65
CA TYR A 128 -13.77 1.16 11.21
C TYR A 128 -14.11 0.07 10.20
N ASN A 129 -15.31 -0.52 10.31
CA ASN A 129 -15.82 -1.48 9.34
C ASN A 129 -16.38 -0.78 8.09
N SER A 130 -16.93 0.41 8.26
CA SER A 130 -17.48 1.24 7.18
C SER A 130 -17.55 2.69 7.62
N PHE A 131 -17.67 3.59 6.64
CA PHE A 131 -17.84 5.02 6.84
C PHE A 131 -18.69 5.59 5.71
N GLU A 132 -19.31 6.74 5.95
CA GLU A 132 -20.08 7.49 4.96
C GLU A 132 -19.50 8.89 4.84
N ILE A 133 -19.62 9.46 3.64
CA ILE A 133 -19.08 10.77 3.31
C ILE A 133 -20.06 11.61 2.49
N GLU A 134 -19.92 12.92 2.62
CA GLU A 134 -20.43 13.90 1.67
C GLU A 134 -19.25 14.50 0.91
N VAL A 135 -19.41 14.68 -0.40
CA VAL A 135 -18.37 15.18 -1.30
C VAL A 135 -18.85 16.45 -1.98
N SER A 136 -18.01 17.47 -1.98
CA SER A 136 -18.25 18.70 -2.74
C SER A 136 -16.98 19.17 -3.44
N GLN A 137 -17.13 20.06 -4.42
CA GLN A 137 -16.00 20.61 -5.17
C GLN A 137 -15.07 21.45 -4.28
N SER A 138 -13.78 21.44 -4.62
CA SER A 138 -12.72 22.26 -4.02
C SER A 138 -11.79 22.75 -5.14
N PRO A 139 -11.14 23.93 -5.01
CA PRO A 139 -10.15 24.38 -5.98
C PRO A 139 -8.95 23.43 -6.15
N LEU A 140 -8.65 22.64 -5.12
CA LEU A 140 -7.66 21.58 -5.12
C LEU A 140 -8.28 20.31 -4.56
N GLY A 141 -8.34 19.26 -5.38
CA GLY A 141 -8.93 17.97 -5.03
C GLY A 141 -10.44 18.05 -4.73
N ALA A 142 -10.90 17.19 -3.83
CA ALA A 142 -12.28 17.16 -3.36
C ALA A 142 -12.38 17.60 -1.90
N LYS A 143 -13.46 18.31 -1.54
CA LYS A 143 -13.82 18.54 -0.14
C LYS A 143 -14.66 17.35 0.32
N VAL A 144 -14.11 16.58 1.26
CA VAL A 144 -14.75 15.37 1.81
C VAL A 144 -15.08 15.61 3.27
N ILE A 145 -16.35 15.40 3.65
CA ILE A 145 -16.84 15.45 5.03
C ILE A 145 -17.27 14.05 5.44
N VAL A 146 -16.71 13.53 6.53
CA VAL A 146 -17.13 12.24 7.09
C VAL A 146 -18.40 12.44 7.91
N THR A 147 -19.48 11.77 7.52
CA THR A 147 -20.80 11.86 8.18
C THR A 147 -21.05 10.71 9.15
N SER A 148 -20.44 9.55 8.92
CA SER A 148 -20.61 8.36 9.76
C SER A 148 -19.34 7.52 9.85
N LEU A 149 -19.07 6.92 11.03
CA LEU A 149 -17.94 6.03 11.30
C LEU A 149 -18.39 4.81 12.12
N LYS A 150 -18.54 3.67 11.47
CA LYS A 150 -18.92 2.41 12.13
C LYS A 150 -17.66 1.71 12.66
N ARG A 151 -17.41 1.81 13.97
CA ARG A 151 -16.23 1.19 14.61
C ARG A 151 -16.16 -0.32 14.40
N ALA A 152 -14.96 -0.82 14.17
CA ALA A 152 -14.67 -2.24 14.23
C ALA A 152 -14.82 -2.75 15.67
N ARG A 153 -15.49 -3.89 15.86
CA ARG A 153 -15.53 -4.54 17.17
C ARG A 153 -14.14 -5.10 17.46
N ARG A 154 -13.53 -4.70 18.56
CA ARG A 154 -12.37 -5.45 19.08
C ARG A 154 -12.83 -6.89 19.33
N PRO A 155 -12.07 -7.91 18.92
CA PRO A 155 -12.30 -9.26 19.43
C PRO A 155 -12.31 -9.16 20.95
N THR A 156 -13.40 -9.57 21.58
CA THR A 156 -13.40 -9.81 23.02
C THR A 156 -12.36 -10.90 23.22
N ILE A 157 -11.18 -10.55 23.74
CA ILE A 157 -10.28 -11.55 24.29
C ILE A 157 -11.12 -12.19 25.39
N LYS A 158 -11.60 -13.41 25.15
CA LYS A 158 -12.11 -14.23 26.23
C LYS A 158 -10.92 -14.34 27.18
N THR A 159 -10.98 -13.63 28.31
CA THR A 159 -10.15 -13.98 29.45
C THR A 159 -10.38 -15.45 29.68
N VAL A 160 -9.41 -16.28 29.32
CA VAL A 160 -9.41 -17.68 29.74
C VAL A 160 -9.36 -17.58 31.25
N ASP A 161 -10.47 -17.88 31.89
CA ASP A 161 -10.57 -17.90 33.34
C ASP A 161 -9.57 -18.96 33.81
N CYS A 162 -8.45 -18.51 34.37
CA CYS A 162 -7.43 -19.39 34.93
C CYS A 162 -7.94 -19.86 36.29
N GLN A 163 -9.07 -20.57 36.31
CA GLN A 163 -9.65 -21.13 37.52
C GLN A 163 -9.32 -22.61 37.73
N ASP A 164 -8.66 -23.27 36.79
CA ASP A 164 -8.34 -24.69 36.93
C ASP A 164 -6.82 -24.94 36.98
N ASN A 165 -6.17 -24.47 38.05
CA ASN A 165 -4.87 -25.01 38.44
C ASN A 165 -4.62 -24.95 39.96
N ARG A 166 -5.66 -25.26 40.76
CA ARG A 166 -5.52 -25.55 42.20
C ARG A 166 -5.39 -27.04 42.47
N GLN A 167 -4.62 -27.77 41.67
CA GLN A 167 -4.11 -29.08 42.07
C GLN A 167 -2.71 -29.25 41.49
N VAL A 168 -1.70 -28.63 42.08
CA VAL A 168 -0.39 -29.22 42.44
C VAL A 168 0.41 -28.14 43.17
N ARG A 169 0.23 -28.03 44.50
CA ARG A 169 1.28 -27.50 45.38
C ARG A 169 1.47 -28.47 46.54
N ARG A 170 2.33 -29.46 46.34
CA ARG A 170 2.93 -30.19 47.46
C ARG A 170 3.97 -29.27 48.10
N PRO A 171 3.94 -29.03 49.42
CA PRO A 171 4.96 -28.23 50.08
C PRO A 171 6.27 -29.02 50.15
N MET A 172 7.34 -28.43 49.65
CA MET A 172 8.70 -28.93 49.75
C MET A 172 9.17 -28.74 51.20
N ARG A 173 9.30 -29.84 51.95
CA ARG A 173 9.90 -29.83 53.30
C ARG A 173 11.41 -29.62 53.16
N TRP A 174 11.90 -28.55 53.76
CA TRP A 174 13.32 -28.34 54.02
C TRP A 174 13.70 -29.13 55.27
N ALA A 175 14.70 -30.01 55.17
CA ALA A 175 15.34 -30.65 56.32
C ALA A 175 16.68 -29.95 56.58
N THR A 176 16.82 -29.36 57.76
CA THR A 176 18.04 -28.75 58.28
C THR A 176 18.76 -29.74 59.21
N GLY A 177 20.11 -29.75 59.11
CA GLY A 177 21.05 -30.33 60.08
C GLY A 177 21.40 -31.81 59.84
N GLY A 178 22.64 -32.26 59.90
CA GLY A 178 23.92 -31.64 60.21
C GLY A 178 24.96 -32.74 60.49
N GLY A 179 26.23 -32.50 60.14
CA GLY A 179 27.40 -33.16 60.74
C GLY A 179 27.84 -34.52 60.19
N GLY A 180 29.09 -34.60 59.70
CA GLY A 180 29.81 -35.88 59.54
C GLY A 180 30.98 -35.83 58.55
N LEU A 181 32.19 -35.60 59.05
CA LEU A 181 33.47 -35.72 58.33
C LEU A 181 33.65 -37.10 57.65
N SER A 182 34.22 -37.14 56.44
CA SER A 182 35.65 -37.44 56.20
C SER A 182 35.95 -38.07 54.82
N ARG A 183 37.07 -37.60 54.22
CA ARG A 183 38.02 -38.25 53.29
C ARG A 183 37.63 -38.48 51.80
N ARG A 184 38.44 -37.85 50.91
CA ARG A 184 38.76 -38.31 49.53
C ARG A 184 39.67 -39.56 49.58
N PRO A 185 39.77 -40.40 48.53
CA PRO A 185 40.59 -40.15 47.31
C PRO A 185 39.83 -40.48 45.99
N THR A 186 39.98 -39.71 44.89
CA THR A 186 40.83 -39.91 43.68
C THR A 186 40.68 -41.21 42.89
N GLU A 187 40.69 -41.05 41.54
CA GLU A 187 40.89 -42.04 40.45
C GLU A 187 39.71 -42.95 40.09
N SER A 188 39.47 -43.43 38.87
CA SER A 188 39.81 -43.13 37.47
C SER A 188 39.17 -44.26 36.65
N GLY A 189 38.63 -43.99 35.47
CA GLY A 189 38.10 -45.01 34.55
C GLY A 189 37.06 -44.46 33.60
#